data_AF-A0A352S7Y0-F1
#
_entry.id   AF-A0A352S7Y0-F1
#
_cell.length_a   1.000
_cell.length_b   1.000
_cell.length_c   1.000
_cell.angle_alpha   90.00
_cell.angle_beta   90.00
_cell.angle_gamma   90.00
#
_symmetry.space_group_name_H-M   'P 1'
#
loop_
_entity.id
_entity.type
_entity.pdbx_description
1 polymer ?
#
loop_
_entity_poly.entity_id
_entity_poly.type
_entity_poly.pdbx_seq_one_letter_code
_entity_poly.pdbx_strand_id
1 'polypeptide(L)' 'GTEIGLLILDVDLFKQFNDLYGHPRGDECLRQVATALTCVLDGTQFCARLGGEEFDVVLPDYT' A
#
# COMPACT_ATOMS: atom_id res chain seq x y z
N GLY A 1 -2.69 -27.42 -2.07
CA GLY A 1 -2.64 -26.10 -1.43
C GLY A 1 -3.40 -25.15 -2.31
N THR A 2 -4.02 -24.12 -1.74
CA THR A 2 -4.57 -23.01 -2.52
C THR A 2 -3.45 -22.07 -2.95
N GLU A 3 -3.59 -21.48 -4.13
CA GLU A 3 -2.65 -20.49 -4.65
C GLU A 3 -2.85 -19.15 -3.93
N ILE A 4 -1.75 -18.40 -3.77
CA ILE A 4 -1.74 -17.09 -3.11
C ILE A 4 -1.06 -16.12 -4.05
N GLY A 5 -1.74 -15.02 -4.36
CA GLY A 5 -1.15 -13.86 -5.02
C GLY A 5 -0.53 -12.90 -4.02
N LEU A 6 0.60 -12.30 -4.38
CA LEU A 6 1.23 -11.21 -3.63
C LEU A 6 1.45 -10.03 -4.58
N LEU A 7 0.90 -8.87 -4.22
CA LEU A 7 1.21 -7.60 -4.87
C LEU A 7 2.16 -6.82 -3.96
N ILE A 8 3.27 -6.37 -4.53
CA ILE A 8 4.22 -5.47 -3.88
C ILE A 8 4.08 -4.12 -4.58
N LEU A 9 3.81 -3.08 -3.80
CA LEU A 9 3.51 -1.73 -4.27
C LEU A 9 4.51 -0.75 -3.64
N ASP A 10 5.03 0.14 -4.45
CA ASP A 10 5.90 1.24 -4.01
C ASP A 10 5.25 2.57 -4.42
N VAL A 11 5.25 3.57 -3.53
CA VAL A 11 4.70 4.89 -3.86
C VAL A 11 5.75 5.70 -4.64
N ASP A 12 5.52 5.81 -5.94
CA ASP A 12 6.42 6.52 -6.84
C ASP A 12 6.77 7.94 -6.36
N LEU A 13 8.07 8.26 -6.42
CA LEU A 13 8.61 9.59 -6.13
C LEU A 13 8.31 10.10 -4.70
N PHE A 14 7.99 9.21 -3.75
CA PHE A 14 7.57 9.63 -2.40
C PHE A 14 8.62 10.47 -1.68
N LYS A 15 9.91 10.15 -1.84
CA LYS A 15 11.00 11.01 -1.35
C LYS A 15 10.94 12.44 -1.93
N GLN A 16 10.74 12.60 -3.24
CA GLN A 16 10.66 13.92 -3.87
C GLN A 16 9.43 14.69 -3.41
N PHE A 17 8.31 13.99 -3.22
CA PHE A 17 7.10 14.56 -2.65
C PHE A 17 7.35 15.09 -1.23
N ASN A 18 8.03 14.31 -0.38
CA ASN A 18 8.44 14.74 0.96
C ASN A 18 9.40 15.94 0.93
N ASP A 19 10.38 15.92 0.04
CA ASP A 19 11.36 17.00 -0.09
C ASP A 19 10.66 18.32 -0.54
N LEU A 20 9.57 18.24 -1.31
CA LEU A 20 8.80 19.40 -1.79
C LEU A 20 7.75 19.90 -0.79
N TYR A 21 7.01 19.00 -0.14
CA TYR A 21 5.83 19.34 0.67
C TYR A 21 6.01 19.11 2.17
N GLY A 22 7.13 18.51 2.58
CA GLY A 22 7.45 18.15 3.96
C GLY A 22 6.79 16.84 4.41
N HIS A 23 7.43 16.19 5.39
CA HIS A 23 6.98 14.91 5.97
C HIS A 23 5.51 14.87 6.42
N PRO A 24 4.92 15.93 7.03
CA PRO A 24 3.50 15.89 7.39
C PRO A 24 2.56 15.67 6.21
N ARG A 25 2.94 16.14 5.01
CA ARG A 25 2.19 15.89 3.77
C ARG A 25 2.43 14.49 3.24
N GLY A 26 3.64 13.95 3.40
CA GLY A 26 3.92 12.54 3.13
C GLY A 26 3.08 11.60 3.97
N ASP A 27 2.94 11.87 5.27
CA ASP A 27 2.11 11.06 6.17
C ASP A 27 0.64 11.04 5.74
N GLU A 28 0.14 12.19 5.27
CA GLU A 28 -1.20 12.31 4.69
C GLU A 28 -1.32 11.51 3.39
N CYS A 29 -0.34 11.61 2.49
CA CYS A 29 -0.29 10.82 1.26
C CYS A 29 -0.34 9.32 1.55
N LEU A 30 0.50 8.82 2.48
CA LEU A 30 0.50 7.41 2.87
C LEU A 30 -0.83 6.96 3.47
N ARG A 31 -1.49 7.82 4.27
CA ARG A 31 -2.84 7.54 4.80
C ARG A 31 -3.88 7.43 3.68
N GLN A 32 -3.79 8.27 2.66
CA GLN A 32 -4.68 8.20 1.49
C GLN A 32 -4.43 6.94 0.66
N VAL A 33 -3.17 6.57 0.42
CA VAL A 33 -2.82 5.31 -0.26
C VAL A 33 -3.37 4.12 0.49
N ALA A 34 -3.11 4.03 1.81
CA ALA A 34 -3.63 2.94 2.64
C ALA A 34 -5.17 2.88 2.59
N THR A 35 -5.84 4.03 2.68
CA THR A 35 -7.31 4.11 2.58
C THR A 35 -7.79 3.57 1.23
N ALA A 36 -7.20 4.03 0.12
CA ALA A 36 -7.55 3.59 -1.22
C ALA A 36 -7.36 2.07 -1.40
N LEU A 37 -6.23 1.53 -0.91
CA LEU A 37 -5.97 0.09 -0.94
C LEU A 37 -7.02 -0.67 -0.13
N THR A 38 -7.31 -0.26 1.11
CA THR A 38 -8.30 -0.95 1.95
C THR A 38 -9.73 -0.88 1.41
N CYS A 39 -10.11 0.18 0.70
CA CYS A 39 -11.46 0.32 0.13
C CYS A 39 -11.78 -0.69 -0.98
N VAL A 40 -10.77 -1.30 -1.61
CA VAL A 40 -10.96 -2.28 -2.69
C VAL A 40 -10.84 -3.73 -2.22
N LEU A 41 -10.48 -3.97 -0.96
CA LEU A 41 -10.37 -5.32 -0.39
C LEU A 41 -11.73 -5.80 0.11
N ASP A 42 -12.03 -7.09 -0.11
CA ASP A 42 -13.31 -7.72 0.24
C ASP A 42 -13.31 -8.41 1.63
N GLY A 43 -12.30 -8.15 2.45
CA GLY A 43 -12.16 -8.70 3.81
C GLY A 43 -11.50 -10.07 3.90
N THR A 44 -11.36 -10.80 2.78
CA THR A 44 -10.51 -12.01 2.70
C THR A 44 -9.06 -11.66 2.41
N GLN A 45 -8.87 -10.55 1.68
CA GLN A 45 -7.58 -9.97 1.35
C GLN A 45 -7.11 -9.03 2.46
N PHE A 46 -5.81 -8.85 2.61
CA PHE A 46 -5.26 -7.86 3.53
C PHE A 46 -4.12 -7.06 2.90
N CYS A 47 -4.01 -5.80 3.31
CA CYS A 47 -2.89 -4.93 2.99
C CYS A 47 -2.05 -4.68 4.24
N ALA A 48 -0.73 -4.70 4.07
CA ALA A 48 0.24 -4.32 5.09
C ALA A 48 1.19 -3.26 4.54
N ARG A 49 1.69 -2.38 5.40
CA ARG A 49 2.81 -1.49 5.08
C ARG A 49 4.10 -2.14 5.57
N LEU A 50 5.01 -2.49 4.67
CA LEU A 50 6.27 -3.16 5.02
C LEU A 50 7.43 -2.17 5.23
N GLY A 51 7.39 -1.04 4.53
CA GLY A 51 8.48 -0.07 4.51
C GLY A 51 8.02 1.38 4.68
N GLY A 52 8.93 2.30 4.38
CA GLY A 52 8.64 3.74 4.38
C GLY A 52 7.51 4.09 3.43
N GLU A 53 7.62 3.65 2.17
CA GLU A 53 6.63 3.93 1.12
C GLU A 53 6.09 2.65 0.45
N GLU A 54 6.47 1.48 0.98
CA GLU A 54 6.12 0.16 0.43
C GLU A 54 4.88 -0.45 1.10
N PHE A 55 3.96 -0.95 0.28
CA PHE A 55 2.74 -1.65 0.68
C PHE A 55 2.63 -3.01 0.00
N ASP A 56 2.19 -4.01 0.75
CA ASP A 56 1.95 -5.35 0.23
C ASP A 56 0.47 -5.71 0.36
N VAL A 57 -0.06 -6.41 -0.64
CA VAL A 57 -1.43 -6.95 -0.62
C VAL A 57 -1.37 -8.44 -0.87
N VAL A 58 -1.96 -9.20 0.06
CA VAL A 58 -2.10 -10.66 -0.06
C VAL A 58 -3.49 -10.99 -0.59
N LEU A 59 -3.52 -11.79 -1.65
CA LEU A 59 -4.73 -12.26 -2.32
C LEU A 59 -4.86 -13.78 -2.14
N PRO A 60 -5.65 -14.24 -1.15
CA PRO A 60 -5.95 -15.66 -1.01
C PRO A 60 -6.83 -16.15 -2.16
N ASP A 61 -6.71 -17.43 -2.49
CA ASP A 61 -7.58 -18.14 -3.45
C ASP A 61 -7.63 -17.48 -4.83
N TYR A 62 -6.51 -16.87 -5.24
CA TYR A 62 -6.34 -16.30 -6.57
C TYR A 62 -6.24 -17.45 -7.59
N THR A 63 -7.10 -17.44 -8.62
CA THR A 63 -7.16 -18.46 -9.68
C THR A 63 -6.78 -17.87 -11.02
#